data_AF-A0A4X1SZN6-F1
#
_entry.id   AF-A0A4X1SZN6-F1
#
_cell.length_a   1.000
_cell.length_b   1.000
_cell.length_c   1.000
_cell.angle_alpha   90.00
_cell.angle_beta   90.00
_cell.angle_gamma   90.00
#
_symmetry.space_group_name_H-M   'P 1'
#
loop_
_entity.id
_entity.type
_entity.pdbx_description
1 polymer ?
#
loop_
_entity_poly.entity_id
_entity_poly.type
_entity_poly.pdbx_seq_one_letter_code
_entity_poly.pdbx_strand_id
1 'polypeptide(L)'
;MLLKNQWVNEEIKMEIKKYLETNDNEDTTSQNLWDTAKAVLRGKFIVIQAFLKKEERSQIDSLILHLNELEKEQKRTKDSRRKEIIKIKEEIN
;
A
#
# COMPACT_ATOMS: atom_id res chain seq x y z
N MET A 1 -3.82 -4.40 -10.42
CA MET A 1 -4.14 -3.41 -11.49
C MET A 1 -5.09 -2.38 -10.88
N LEU A 2 -4.73 -1.09 -10.87
CA LEU A 2 -5.52 0.00 -10.25
C LEU A 2 -7.01 -0.04 -10.57
N LEU A 3 -7.31 -0.29 -11.85
CA LEU A 3 -8.68 -0.31 -12.39
C LEU A 3 -9.53 -1.49 -11.86
N LYS A 4 -8.94 -2.41 -11.08
CA LYS A 4 -9.69 -3.43 -10.33
C LYS A 4 -10.18 -2.93 -8.97
N ASN A 5 -9.67 -1.78 -8.50
CA ASN A 5 -10.12 -1.18 -7.26
C ASN A 5 -11.36 -0.32 -7.54
N GLN A 6 -12.50 -0.70 -6.94
CA GLN A 6 -13.78 -0.04 -7.17
C GLN A 6 -13.74 1.44 -6.76
N TRP A 7 -13.09 1.78 -5.66
CA TRP A 7 -12.96 3.16 -5.21
C TRP A 7 -12.17 4.02 -6.20
N VAL A 8 -11.07 3.49 -6.74
CA VAL A 8 -10.28 4.17 -7.77
C VAL A 8 -11.13 4.44 -9.01
N ASN A 9 -11.95 3.48 -9.44
CA ASN A 9 -12.84 3.65 -10.58
C ASN A 9 -13.90 4.74 -10.36
N GLU A 10 -14.51 4.81 -9.18
CA GLU A 10 -15.48 5.87 -8.87
C GLU A 10 -14.83 7.26 -8.81
N GLU A 11 -13.63 7.36 -8.25
CA GLU A 11 -12.86 8.61 -8.23
C GLU A 11 -12.54 9.11 -9.65
N ILE A 12 -12.14 8.20 -10.56
CA ILE A 12 -11.87 8.53 -11.97
C ILE A 12 -13.14 9.01 -12.67
N LYS A 13 -14.27 8.33 -12.46
CA LYS A 13 -15.55 8.73 -13.07
C LYS A 13 -15.96 10.12 -12.62
N MET A 14 -15.84 10.42 -11.32
CA MET A 14 -16.13 11.75 -10.79
C MET A 14 -15.21 12.81 -11.40
N GLU A 15 -13.92 12.52 -11.55
CA GLU A 15 -12.98 13.47 -12.14
C GLU A 15 -13.28 13.75 -13.62
N ILE A 16 -13.58 12.71 -14.40
CA ILE A 16 -13.97 12.86 -15.81
C ILE A 16 -15.22 13.75 -15.90
N LYS A 17 -16.23 13.49 -15.06
CA LYS A 17 -17.45 14.28 -15.04
C LYS A 17 -17.17 15.75 -14.74
N LYS A 18 -16.40 16.03 -13.68
CA LYS A 18 -16.02 17.40 -13.28
C LYS A 18 -15.21 18.12 -14.37
N TYR A 19 -14.30 17.40 -15.02
CA TYR A 19 -13.52 17.94 -16.13
C TYR A 19 -14.43 18.34 -17.30
N LEU A 20 -15.35 17.47 -17.72
CA LEU A 20 -16.28 17.75 -18.82
C LEU A 20 -17.23 18.89 -18.48
N GLU A 21 -17.80 18.93 -17.27
CA GLU A 21 -18.70 20.01 -16.81
C GLU A 21 -18.09 21.42 -16.94
N THR A 22 -16.77 21.54 -16.93
CA THR A 22 -16.06 22.82 -16.94
C THR A 22 -15.34 23.14 -18.25
N ASN A 23 -15.07 22.14 -19.08
CA ASN A 23 -14.23 22.29 -20.29
C ASN A 23 -14.96 21.94 -21.59
N ASP A 24 -16.13 21.30 -21.53
CA ASP A 24 -16.95 21.00 -22.70
C ASP A 24 -17.77 22.23 -23.10
N ASN A 25 -17.19 23.07 -23.96
CA ASN A 25 -17.79 24.30 -24.50
C ASN A 25 -17.59 24.39 -26.02
N GLU A 26 -18.37 25.25 -26.67
CA GLU A 26 -18.37 25.39 -28.14
C GLU A 26 -17.01 25.83 -28.72
N ASP A 27 -16.17 26.48 -27.92
CA ASP A 27 -14.84 26.96 -28.32
C ASP A 27 -13.76 25.87 -28.24
N THR A 28 -14.03 24.74 -27.58
CA THR A 28 -13.05 23.68 -27.34
C THR A 28 -13.25 22.53 -28.33
N THR A 29 -12.22 22.23 -29.11
CA THR A 29 -12.25 21.06 -30.01
C THR A 29 -12.27 19.76 -29.21
N SER A 30 -12.97 18.74 -29.71
CA SER A 30 -13.02 17.42 -29.06
C SER A 30 -11.63 16.80 -28.88
N GLN A 31 -10.69 17.12 -29.77
CA GLN A 31 -9.30 16.69 -29.66
C GLN A 31 -8.60 17.32 -28.45
N ASN A 32 -8.69 18.65 -28.31
CA ASN A 32 -8.09 19.37 -27.18
C ASN A 32 -8.72 18.94 -25.84
N LEU A 33 -10.05 18.73 -25.84
CA LEU A 33 -10.78 18.21 -24.68
C LEU A 33 -10.26 16.83 -24.28
N TRP A 34 -10.11 15.91 -25.23
CA TRP A 34 -9.61 14.56 -24.95
C TRP A 34 -8.14 14.53 -24.52
N ASP A 35 -7.27 15.32 -25.16
CA ASP A 35 -5.84 15.37 -24.83
C ASP A 35 -5.61 15.92 -23.43
N THR A 36 -6.34 16.97 -23.07
CA THR A 36 -6.28 17.58 -21.74
C THR A 36 -6.88 16.65 -20.68
N ALA A 37 -8.04 16.03 -20.94
CA ALA A 37 -8.62 15.02 -20.05
C ALA A 37 -7.62 13.88 -19.74
N LYS A 38 -6.96 13.35 -20.78
CA LYS A 38 -5.92 12.32 -20.62
C LYS A 38 -4.77 12.79 -19.74
N ALA A 39 -4.28 14.02 -19.92
CA ALA A 39 -3.20 14.58 -19.13
C ALA A 39 -3.59 14.72 -17.65
N VAL A 40 -4.79 15.25 -17.37
CA VAL A 40 -5.34 15.38 -16.02
C VAL A 40 -5.45 14.01 -15.34
N LEU A 41 -6.08 13.05 -16.01
CA LEU A 41 -6.25 11.70 -15.49
C LEU A 41 -4.89 11.04 -15.21
N ARG A 42 -3.94 11.15 -16.15
CA ARG A 42 -2.58 10.59 -15.96
C ARG A 42 -1.91 11.15 -14.71
N GLY A 43 -2.00 12.46 -14.47
CA GLY A 43 -1.49 13.08 -13.26
C GLY A 43 -2.08 12.47 -11.99
N LYS A 44 -3.41 12.29 -11.96
CA LYS A 44 -4.10 11.67 -10.81
C LYS A 44 -3.69 10.22 -10.60
N PHE A 45 -3.61 9.43 -11.66
CA PHE A 45 -3.18 8.03 -11.56
C PHE A 45 -1.78 7.90 -10.99
N ILE A 46 -0.85 8.78 -11.35
CA ILE A 46 0.52 8.79 -10.81
C ILE A 46 0.49 9.05 -9.30
N VAL A 47 -0.32 10.02 -8.84
CA VAL A 47 -0.46 10.32 -7.41
C VAL A 47 -1.04 9.13 -6.64
N ILE A 48 -2.13 8.54 -7.14
CA ILE A 48 -2.76 7.36 -6.51
C ILE A 48 -1.78 6.18 -6.47
N GLN A 49 -1.01 5.97 -7.54
CA GLN A 49 0.03 4.92 -7.57
C GLN A 49 1.13 5.16 -6.54
N ALA A 50 1.64 6.39 -6.44
CA ALA A 50 2.68 6.73 -5.49
C ALA A 50 2.20 6.52 -4.05
N PHE A 51 0.95 6.92 -3.75
CA PHE A 51 0.31 6.69 -2.47
C PHE A 51 0.18 5.20 -2.15
N LEU A 52 -0.42 4.40 -3.04
CA LEU A 52 -0.62 2.97 -2.81
C LEU A 52 0.71 2.21 -2.62
N LYS A 53 1.74 2.55 -3.40
CA LYS A 53 3.08 1.95 -3.24
C LYS A 53 3.71 2.30 -1.90
N LYS A 54 3.50 3.53 -1.41
CA LYS A 54 3.99 3.95 -0.09
C LYS A 54 3.29 3.18 1.02
N GLU A 55 1.97 3.05 0.94
CA GLU A 55 1.17 2.27 1.90
C GLU A 55 1.58 0.79 1.92
N GLU A 56 1.72 0.17 0.75
CA GLU A 56 2.18 -1.22 0.63
C GLU A 56 3.56 -1.42 1.26
N ARG A 57 4.51 -0.51 0.99
CA ARG A 57 5.84 -0.56 1.62
C ARG A 57 5.77 -0.42 3.14
N SER A 58 4.98 0.52 3.64
CA SER A 58 4.79 0.71 5.09
C SER A 58 4.24 -0.55 5.76
N GLN A 59 3.27 -1.22 5.14
CA GLN A 59 2.73 -2.49 5.64
C GLN A 59 3.78 -3.60 5.65
N ILE A 60 4.57 -3.72 4.59
CA ILE A 60 5.68 -4.70 4.53
C ILE A 60 6.72 -4.41 5.62
N ASP A 61 7.13 -3.16 5.78
CA ASP A 61 8.12 -2.76 6.80
C ASP A 61 7.62 -3.07 8.21
N SER A 62 6.33 -2.81 8.49
CA SER A 62 5.70 -3.17 9.76
C SER A 62 5.68 -4.68 10.00
N LEU A 63 5.38 -5.48 8.97
CA LEU A 63 5.37 -6.94 9.08
C LEU A 63 6.79 -7.49 9.33
N ILE A 64 7.80 -6.93 8.67
CA ILE A 64 9.20 -7.30 8.88
C ILE A 64 9.63 -6.99 10.33
N LEU A 65 9.27 -5.82 10.85
CA LEU A 65 9.57 -5.46 12.24
C LEU A 65 8.93 -6.45 13.21
N HIS A 66 7.65 -6.75 13.03
CA HIS A 66 6.93 -7.70 13.88
C HIS A 66 7.52 -9.12 13.80
N LEU A 67 7.89 -9.58 12.61
CA LEU A 67 8.55 -10.88 12.42
C LEU A 67 9.87 -10.95 13.19
N ASN A 68 10.70 -9.90 13.09
CA ASN A 68 11.99 -9.84 13.79
C ASN A 68 11.83 -9.85 15.32
N GLU A 69 10.76 -9.25 15.85
CA GLU A 69 10.44 -9.31 17.28
C GLU A 69 10.07 -10.73 17.71
N LEU A 70 9.17 -11.40 16.97
CA LEU A 70 8.78 -12.79 17.23
C LEU A 70 9.99 -13.74 17.15
N GLU A 71 10.89 -13.56 16.19
CA GLU A 71 12.12 -14.37 16.08
C GLU A 71 13.04 -14.19 17.31
N LYS A 72 13.15 -12.96 17.84
CA LYS A 72 13.94 -12.69 19.06
C LYS A 72 13.29 -13.34 20.29
N GLU A 73 11.98 -13.24 20.43
CA GLU A 73 11.23 -13.88 21.52
C GLU A 73 11.36 -15.40 21.48
N GLN A 74 11.28 -16.00 20.30
CA GLN A 74 11.45 -17.43 20.12
C GLN A 74 12.86 -17.90 20.53
N LYS A 75 13.92 -17.16 20.15
CA LYS A 75 15.29 -17.46 20.56
C LYS A 75 15.45 -17.39 22.08
N ARG A 76 14.97 -16.31 22.71
CA ARG A 76 15.00 -16.14 24.18
C ARG A 76 14.29 -17.28 24.91
N THR A 77 13.12 -17.69 24.40
CA THR A 77 12.34 -18.78 25.00
C THR A 77 13.08 -20.12 24.90
N LYS A 78 13.69 -20.41 23.75
CA LYS A 78 14.52 -21.63 23.58
C LYS A 78 15.71 -21.63 24.54
N ASP A 79 16.37 -20.49 24.70
CA ASP A 79 17.50 -20.36 25.63
C ASP A 79 17.07 -20.54 27.09
N SER A 80 15.91 -19.97 27.49
CA SER A 80 15.34 -20.16 28.83
C SER A 80 15.05 -21.64 29.10
N ARG A 81 14.34 -22.31 28.19
CA ARG A 81 14.03 -23.75 28.31
C ARG A 81 15.29 -24.60 28.40
N ARG A 82 16.33 -24.28 27.61
CA ARG A 82 17.60 -25.00 27.67
C ARG A 82 18.27 -24.87 29.03
N LYS A 83 18.24 -23.68 29.65
CA LYS A 83 18.78 -23.46 31.01
C LYS A 83 18.03 -24.24 32.07
N GLU A 84 16.69 -24.26 32.01
CA GLU A 84 15.86 -25.06 32.92
C GLU A 84 16.17 -26.55 32.82
N ILE A 85 16.31 -27.08 31.59
CA ILE A 85 16.68 -28.49 31.37
C ILE A 85 18.06 -28.81 31.99
N ILE A 86 19.05 -27.94 31.84
CA ILE A 86 20.38 -28.14 32.43
C ILE A 86 20.29 -28.14 33.95
N LYS A 87 19.57 -27.19 34.54
CA LYS A 87 19.38 -27.11 36.00
C LYS A 87 18.72 -28.38 36.56
N ILE A 88 17.66 -28.87 35.91
CA ILE A 88 17.00 -30.12 36.31
C ILE A 88 17.97 -31.32 36.18
N LYS A 89 18.80 -31.36 35.13
CA LYS A 89 19.82 -32.42 34.97
C LYS A 89 20.91 -32.37 36.04
N GLU A 90 21.28 -31.19 36.52
CA GLU A 90 22.23 -31.01 37.62
C GLU A 90 21.62 -31.43 38.97
N GLU A 91 20.32 -31.19 39.20
CA GLU A 91 19.63 -31.62 40.43
C GLU A 91 19.37 -33.14 40.50
N ILE A 92 19.29 -33.81 39.34
CA ILE A 92 19.10 -35.27 39.26
C ILE A 92 20.40 -36.05 39.54
N ASN A 93 21.57 -35.46 39.25
CA ASN A 93 22.89 -36.08 39.42
C ASN A 93 23.46 -35.83 40.82
#